data_AF-A0A3D0X2Y2-F1
#
_entry.id   AF-A0A3D0X2Y2-F1
#
_cell.length_a   1.000
_cell.length_b   1.000
_cell.length_c   1.000
_cell.angle_alpha   90.00
_cell.angle_beta   90.00
_cell.angle_gamma   90.00
#
_symmetry.space_group_name_H-M   'P 1'
#
loop_
_entity.id
_entity.type
_entity.pdbx_description
1 polymer ?
#
loop_
_entity_poly.entity_id
_entity_poly.type
_entity_poly.pdbx_seq_one_letter_code
_entity_poly.pdbx_strand_id
1 'polypeptide(L)' 'MTDIEKIAEQADMIVNGYAFTKHEDKIRVLYLSKPFHAVMLSIDGEVLETNMNDIELNIVKKYYERNRKYMEDKEYA' A
#
# COMPACT_ATOMS: atom_id res chain seq x y z
N MET A 1 20.69 -7.30 3.25
CA MET A 1 19.28 -6.88 3.26
C MET A 1 18.75 -7.00 1.84
N THR A 2 17.73 -7.83 1.63
CA THR A 2 17.08 -7.99 0.33
C THR A 2 16.24 -6.76 -0.01
N ASP A 3 15.86 -6.58 -1.28
CA ASP A 3 15.02 -5.43 -1.66
C ASP A 3 13.63 -5.49 -1.00
N ILE A 4 13.13 -6.70 -0.73
CA ILE A 4 11.85 -6.90 -0.02
C ILE A 4 11.93 -6.46 1.44
N GLU A 5 13.02 -6.76 2.12
CA GLU A 5 13.24 -6.31 3.51
C GLU A 5 13.28 -4.79 3.59
N LYS A 6 13.96 -4.12 2.64
CA LYS A 6 14.00 -2.65 2.58
C LYS A 6 12.62 -2.05 2.34
N ILE A 7 11.82 -2.64 1.45
CA ILE A 7 10.46 -2.16 1.17
C ILE A 7 9.57 -2.34 2.40
N ALA A 8 9.68 -3.46 3.10
CA ALA A 8 8.94 -3.68 4.34
C ALA A 8 9.36 -2.69 5.44
N GLU A 9 10.65 -2.38 5.57
CA GLU A 9 11.16 -1.39 6.54
C GLU A 9 10.68 0.04 6.23
N GLN A 10 10.51 0.38 4.95
CA GLN A 10 10.04 1.69 4.49
C GLN A 10 8.51 1.81 4.39
N ALA A 11 7.77 0.73 4.65
CA ALA A 11 6.31 0.76 4.57
C ALA A 11 5.72 1.49 5.78
N ASP A 12 4.82 2.45 5.55
CA ASP A 12 4.07 3.11 6.63
C ASP A 12 3.10 2.13 7.30
N MET A 13 2.63 1.14 6.52
CA MET A 13 1.70 0.13 6.99
C MET A 13 1.89 -1.18 6.24
N ILE A 14 1.82 -2.31 6.95
CA ILE A 14 1.77 -3.65 6.33
C ILE A 14 0.52 -4.38 6.81
N VAL A 15 -0.32 -4.83 5.88
CA VAL A 15 -1.53 -5.61 6.18
C VAL A 15 -1.55 -6.88 5.34
N ASN A 16 -1.51 -8.03 6.01
CA ASN A 16 -1.56 -9.36 5.38
C ASN A 16 -0.56 -9.52 4.21
N GLY A 17 0.67 -9.04 4.38
CA GLY A 17 1.74 -9.11 3.37
C GLY A 17 1.69 -8.04 2.29
N TYR A 18 0.69 -7.15 2.28
CA TYR A 18 0.69 -5.96 1.45
C TYR A 18 1.36 -4.80 2.19
N ALA A 19 2.45 -4.29 1.64
CA ALA A 19 3.13 -3.09 2.12
C ALA A 19 2.53 -1.85 1.45
N PHE A 20 2.08 -0.90 2.25
CA PHE A 20 1.52 0.39 1.85
C PHE A 20 2.53 1.49 2.21
N THR A 21 2.88 2.30 1.23
CA THR A 21 3.78 3.44 1.38
C THR A 21 3.14 4.67 0.77
N LYS A 22 2.99 5.74 1.55
CA LYS A 22 2.58 7.06 1.09
C LYS A 22 3.77 7.74 0.43
N HIS A 23 3.58 8.24 -0.78
CA HIS A 23 4.57 9.04 -1.48
C HIS A 23 3.84 10.22 -2.13
N GLU A 24 4.09 11.42 -1.59
CA GLU A 24 3.33 12.62 -1.95
C GLU A 24 1.81 12.37 -1.77
N ASP A 25 1.03 12.62 -2.81
CA ASP A 25 -0.44 12.46 -2.83
C ASP A 25 -0.88 11.08 -3.37
N LYS A 26 -0.04 10.05 -3.21
CA LYS A 26 -0.32 8.70 -3.72
C LYS A 26 0.07 7.63 -2.72
N ILE A 27 -0.60 6.48 -2.84
CA ILE A 27 -0.33 5.30 -2.03
C ILE A 27 0.19 4.20 -2.95
N ARG A 28 1.43 3.77 -2.71
CA ARG A 28 2.02 2.62 -3.37
C ARG A 28 1.75 1.38 -2.54
N VAL A 29 1.25 0.32 -3.18
CA VAL A 29 1.00 -0.97 -2.53
C VAL A 29 1.75 -2.07 -3.26
N LEU A 30 2.50 -2.87 -2.51
CA LEU A 30 3.25 -4.00 -3.02
C LEU A 30 2.93 -5.28 -2.24
N TYR A 31 2.69 -6.39 -2.94
CA TYR A 31 2.59 -7.68 -2.27
C TYR A 31 3.98 -8.29 -2.02
N LEU A 32 4.42 -8.31 -0.76
CA LEU A 32 5.79 -8.70 -0.39
C LEU A 32 6.13 -10.16 -0.78
N SER A 33 5.14 -11.05 -0.82
CA SER A 33 5.34 -12.45 -1.24
C SER A 33 5.41 -12.64 -2.76
N LYS A 34 4.91 -11.68 -3.55
CA LYS A 34 4.96 -11.66 -5.01
C LYS A 34 5.21 -10.22 -5.48
N PRO A 35 6.45 -9.73 -5.41
CA PRO A 35 6.79 -8.31 -5.61
C PRO A 35 6.62 -7.81 -7.06
N PHE A 36 6.13 -8.65 -7.96
CA PHE A 36 5.66 -8.21 -9.26
C PHE A 36 4.19 -7.78 -9.24
N HIS A 37 3.47 -7.92 -8.11
CA HIS A 37 2.07 -7.52 -7.99
C HIS A 37 1.99 -6.21 -7.19
N ALA A 38 1.66 -5.12 -7.89
CA ALA A 38 1.65 -3.78 -7.32
C ALA A 38 0.43 -2.98 -7.82
N VAL A 39 -0.01 -2.05 -6.98
CA VAL A 39 -1.04 -1.05 -7.34
C VAL A 39 -0.66 0.31 -6.76
N MET A 40 -0.93 1.36 -7.53
CA MET A 40 -0.86 2.74 -7.10
C MET A 40 -2.28 3.26 -6.93
N LEU A 41 -2.58 3.80 -5.75
CA LEU A 41 -3.87 4.41 -5.42
C LEU A 41 -3.72 5.92 -5.26
N SER A 42 -4.80 6.65 -5.51
CA SER A 42 -4.97 8.02 -4.99
C SER A 42 -5.16 7.99 -3.46
N ILE A 43 -5.06 9.14 -2.81
CA ILE A 43 -5.40 9.27 -1.38
C ILE A 43 -6.84 8.82 -1.09
N ASP A 44 -7.76 9.04 -2.04
CA ASP A 44 -9.16 8.62 -1.92
C ASP A 44 -9.37 7.10 -2.11
N GLY A 45 -8.34 6.36 -2.54
CA GLY A 45 -8.40 4.91 -2.74
C GLY A 45 -8.76 4.47 -4.16
N GLU A 46 -8.79 5.39 -5.12
CA GLU A 46 -8.99 5.07 -6.53
C GLU A 46 -7.73 4.52 -7.18
N VAL A 47 -7.90 3.56 -8.09
CA VAL A 47 -6.76 2.92 -8.76
C VAL A 47 -6.24 3.84 -9.86
N LEU A 48 -4.97 4.21 -9.76
CA LEU A 48 -4.27 5.00 -10.76
C LEU A 48 -3.55 4.10 -11.77
N GLU A 49 -2.85 3.08 -11.28
CA GLU A 49 -2.11 2.12 -12.09
C GLU A 49 -1.99 0.78 -11.35
N THR A 50 -2.07 -0.33 -12.08
CA THR A 50 -2.00 -1.66 -11.47
C THR A 50 -1.64 -2.74 -12.50
N ASN A 51 -0.99 -3.80 -12.02
CA ASN A 51 -0.92 -5.07 -12.73
C ASN A 51 -1.58 -6.24 -11.97
N MET A 52 -2.23 -5.93 -10.84
CA MET A 52 -3.05 -6.86 -10.07
C MET A 52 -4.39 -7.12 -10.77
N ASN A 53 -4.94 -8.32 -10.58
CA ASN A 53 -6.29 -8.65 -11.04
C ASN A 53 -7.39 -8.09 -10.12
N ASP A 54 -8.64 -8.18 -10.55
CA ASP A 54 -9.81 -7.62 -9.83
C ASP A 54 -9.99 -8.16 -8.40
N ILE A 55 -9.61 -9.43 -8.15
CA ILE A 55 -9.72 -10.04 -6.81
C ILE A 55 -8.70 -9.40 -5.88
N GLU A 56 -7.45 -9.30 -6.33
CA GLU A 56 -6.37 -8.66 -5.58
C GLU A 56 -6.68 -7.19 -5.31
N LEU A 57 -7.18 -6.46 -6.32
CA LEU A 57 -7.59 -5.07 -6.17
C LEU A 57 -8.69 -4.89 -5.12
N ASN A 58 -9.70 -5.76 -5.11
CA ASN A 58 -10.78 -5.70 -4.13
C ASN A 58 -10.26 -5.94 -2.70
N ILE A 59 -9.30 -6.85 -2.54
CA ILE A 59 -8.64 -7.10 -1.25
C ILE A 59 -7.84 -5.88 -0.80
N VAL A 60 -6.98 -5.33 -1.69
CA VAL A 60 -6.14 -4.17 -1.38
C VAL A 60 -6.97 -2.95 -1.03
N LYS A 61 -8.01 -2.62 -1.81
CA LYS A 61 -8.91 -1.51 -1.54
C LYS A 61 -9.56 -1.63 -0.16
N LYS A 62 -10.07 -2.81 0.19
CA LYS A 62 -10.65 -3.07 1.53
C LYS A 62 -9.64 -2.90 2.65
N TYR A 63 -8.39 -3.33 2.46
CA TYR A 63 -7.34 -3.11 3.44
C TYR A 63 -7.00 -1.62 3.57
N TYR A 64 -6.88 -0.90 2.47
CA TYR A 64 -6.62 0.54 2.49
C TYR A 64 -7.74 1.31 3.20
N GLU A 65 -8.99 1.13 2.78
CA GLU A 65 -10.15 1.83 3.36
C GLU A 65 -10.26 1.63 4.88
N ARG A 66 -10.02 0.41 5.38
CA ARG A 66 -10.13 0.09 6.81
C ARG A 66 -8.99 0.64 7.66
N ASN A 67 -7.83 0.89 7.04
CA ASN A 67 -6.60 1.15 7.78
C ASN A 67 -5.90 2.47 7.41
N ARG A 68 -6.37 3.24 6.42
CA ARG A 68 -5.72 4.48 5.96
C ARG A 68 -5.45 5.51 7.05
N LYS A 69 -6.24 5.52 8.13
CA LYS A 69 -6.02 6.33 9.34
C LYS A 69 -4.65 6.14 10.00
N TYR A 70 -3.97 5.03 9.76
CA TYR A 70 -2.62 4.77 10.27
C TYR A 70 -1.53 5.38 9.39
N MET A 71 -1.88 5.87 8.20
CA MET A 71 -1.00 6.53 7.23
C MET A 71 -1.22 8.05 7.16
N GLU A 72 -2.16 8.57 7.95
CA GLU A 72 -2.39 10.01 8.09
C GLU A 72 -1.29 10.61 8.98
N ASP A 73 -0.81 11.80 8.64
CA ASP A 73 0.22 12.48 9.39
C ASP A 73 -0.31 12.77 10.81
N LYS A 74 0.38 12.25 11.83
CA LYS A 74 0.08 12.59 13.21
C LYS A 74 0.55 14.02 13.45
N GLU A 75 -0.35 14.99 13.39
CA GLU A 75 -0.14 16.28 14.05
C GLU A 75 0.00 16.02 15.56
N TYR A 76 1.24 15.83 16.01
CA TYR A 76 1.56 15.99 17.42
C TYR A 76 1.57 17.50 17.68
N ALA A 77 0.46 18.01 18.22
CA ALA A 77 0.34 19.36 18.76
C ALA A 77 1.31 19.60 19.93
#